data_AF-A0A1B2ER39-F1
#
_entry.id   AF-A0A1B2ER39-F1
#
_cell.length_a   1.000
_cell.length_b   1.000
_cell.length_c   1.000
_cell.angle_alpha   90.00
_cell.angle_beta   90.00
_cell.angle_gamma   90.00
#
_symmetry.space_group_name_H-M   'P 1'
#
loop_
_entity.id
_entity.type
_entity.pdbx_description
1 polymer ?
#
loop_
_entity_poly.entity_id
_entity_poly.type
_entity_poly.pdbx_seq_one_letter_code
_entity_poly.pdbx_strand_id
1 'polypeptide(L)'
;MAQKTLILLCAGLCIGLPAGAAEDRAVAALAQDLKEHAPSQWEVRVRWRDGRLLATIMPQPYQTAFDLWYAPSRMIAALTDLCPGANAEIWSLVGSEHDIVLEPSVGGKTAPGTRVSCRKALLNKS
;
A
#
# COMPACT_ATOMS: atom_id res chain seq x y z
N MET A 1 -9.70 64.64 1.72
CA MET A 1 -8.52 63.92 1.20
C MET A 1 -7.82 63.30 2.40
N ALA A 2 -7.43 62.05 2.52
CA ALA A 2 -7.52 60.84 1.71
C ALA A 2 -7.37 59.67 2.75
N GLN A 3 -8.23 58.65 2.71
CA GLN A 3 -7.88 57.32 2.17
C GLN A 3 -7.10 56.44 3.16
N LYS A 4 -7.80 55.65 3.97
CA LYS A 4 -7.96 54.18 3.82
C LYS A 4 -6.64 53.41 3.74
N THR A 5 -6.35 52.59 4.74
CA THR A 5 -5.75 51.27 4.47
C THR A 5 -6.28 50.24 5.46
N LEU A 6 -7.13 49.37 4.90
CA LEU A 6 -7.71 48.17 5.47
C LEU A 6 -6.82 46.99 5.03
N ILE A 7 -6.63 46.02 5.93
CA ILE A 7 -6.50 44.57 5.68
C ILE A 7 -5.20 44.07 5.01
N LEU A 8 -4.54 43.09 5.62
CA LEU A 8 -4.54 41.70 5.14
C LEU A 8 -3.90 40.77 6.19
N LEU A 9 -4.76 40.17 7.04
CA LEU A 9 -4.46 38.91 7.69
C LEU A 9 -4.44 37.84 6.58
N CYS A 10 -3.25 37.47 6.11
CA CYS A 10 -3.05 36.23 5.35
C CYS A 10 -3.16 35.04 6.33
N ALA A 11 -4.38 34.70 6.73
CA ALA A 11 -4.66 33.39 7.29
C ALA A 11 -4.50 32.38 6.14
N GLY A 12 -3.30 31.78 6.05
CA GLY A 12 -3.00 30.71 5.11
C GLY A 12 -3.96 29.55 5.33
N LEU A 13 -4.96 29.46 4.45
CA LEU A 13 -5.73 28.25 4.24
C LEU A 13 -4.76 27.19 3.68
N CYS A 14 -4.11 26.43 4.56
CA CYS A 14 -3.59 25.13 4.20
C CYS A 14 -4.79 24.23 3.88
N ILE A 15 -5.28 24.31 2.64
CA ILE A 15 -6.23 23.34 2.08
C ILE A 15 -5.44 22.04 1.92
N GLY A 16 -5.25 21.32 3.01
CA GLY A 16 -4.90 19.91 2.94
C GLY A 16 -6.02 19.21 2.18
N LEU A 17 -5.67 18.49 1.11
CA LEU A 17 -6.60 17.55 0.49
C LEU A 17 -7.24 16.70 1.60
N PRO A 18 -8.56 16.42 1.54
CA PRO A 18 -9.19 15.59 2.55
C PRO A 18 -8.43 14.26 2.59
N ALA A 19 -8.00 13.85 3.79
CA ALA A 19 -7.15 12.67 3.98
C ALA A 19 -7.70 11.44 3.24
N GLY A 20 -9.02 11.27 3.22
CA GLY A 20 -9.69 10.18 2.48
C GLY A 20 -9.42 10.18 0.97
N ALA A 21 -9.28 11.33 0.31
CA ALA A 21 -8.98 11.38 -1.13
C ALA A 21 -7.53 10.99 -1.46
N ALA A 22 -6.61 11.13 -0.51
CA ALA A 22 -5.25 10.61 -0.66
C ALA A 22 -5.23 9.09 -0.43
N GLU A 23 -5.95 8.61 0.59
CA GLU A 23 -6.09 7.18 0.91
C GLU A 23 -6.74 6.41 -0.26
N ASP A 24 -7.84 6.91 -0.82
CA ASP A 24 -8.53 6.27 -1.96
C ASP A 24 -7.64 6.19 -3.21
N ARG A 25 -6.86 7.24 -3.49
CA ARG A 25 -5.89 7.25 -4.58
C ARG A 25 -4.75 6.25 -4.32
N ALA A 26 -4.26 6.17 -3.08
CA ALA A 26 -3.25 5.19 -2.71
C ALA A 26 -3.77 3.75 -2.86
N VAL A 27 -5.02 3.49 -2.44
CA VAL A 27 -5.69 2.20 -2.64
C VAL A 27 -5.77 1.83 -4.11
N ALA A 28 -6.24 2.74 -4.96
CA ALA A 28 -6.35 2.51 -6.40
C ALA A 28 -4.99 2.29 -7.06
N ALA A 29 -4.00 3.11 -6.73
CA ALA A 29 -2.65 3.04 -7.29
C ALA A 29 -1.96 1.72 -6.93
N LEU A 30 -1.98 1.30 -5.65
CA LEU A 30 -1.40 0.01 -5.26
C LEU A 30 -2.17 -1.18 -5.86
N ALA A 31 -3.50 -1.10 -5.92
CA ALA A 31 -4.28 -2.17 -6.54
C ALA A 31 -3.94 -2.34 -8.03
N GLN A 32 -3.68 -1.25 -8.74
CA GLN A 32 -3.24 -1.30 -10.14
C GLN A 32 -1.82 -1.87 -10.27
N ASP A 33 -0.87 -1.35 -9.48
CA ASP A 33 0.52 -1.82 -9.47
C ASP A 33 0.60 -3.33 -9.19
N LEU A 34 -0.13 -3.82 -8.18
CA LEU A 34 -0.15 -5.24 -7.87
C LEU A 34 -0.83 -6.09 -8.95
N LYS A 35 -1.82 -5.57 -9.68
CA LYS A 35 -2.43 -6.31 -10.81
C LYS A 35 -1.48 -6.45 -11.99
N GLU A 36 -0.57 -5.50 -12.18
CA GLU A 36 0.41 -5.52 -13.26
C GLU A 36 1.58 -6.47 -12.95
N HIS A 37 1.96 -6.61 -11.67
CA HIS A 37 3.13 -7.36 -11.26
C HIS A 37 2.84 -8.74 -10.64
N ALA A 38 1.65 -8.95 -10.07
CA ALA A 38 1.27 -10.26 -9.56
C ALA A 38 0.92 -11.24 -10.69
N PRO A 39 1.09 -12.55 -10.48
CA PRO A 39 0.54 -13.54 -11.40
C PRO A 39 -0.95 -13.28 -11.63
N SER A 40 -1.38 -13.27 -12.89
CA SER A 40 -2.71 -12.79 -13.29
C SER A 40 -3.88 -13.52 -12.64
N GLN A 41 -3.69 -14.76 -12.22
CA GLN A 41 -4.69 -15.53 -11.51
C GLN A 41 -4.81 -15.17 -10.02
N TRP A 42 -3.83 -14.47 -9.44
CA TRP A 42 -3.87 -14.08 -8.03
C TRP A 42 -4.92 -12.99 -7.80
N GLU A 43 -5.71 -13.15 -6.75
CA GLU A 43 -6.65 -12.12 -6.35
C GLU A 43 -5.99 -11.13 -5.39
N VAL A 44 -6.21 -9.84 -5.62
CA VAL A 44 -5.66 -8.76 -4.83
C VAL A 44 -6.79 -7.90 -4.29
N ARG A 45 -6.77 -7.62 -2.99
CA ARG A 45 -7.68 -6.66 -2.35
C ARG A 45 -6.88 -5.65 -1.55
N VAL A 46 -7.01 -4.38 -1.89
CA VAL A 46 -6.29 -3.29 -1.22
C VAL A 46 -7.27 -2.45 -0.42
N ARG A 47 -6.85 -2.02 0.77
CA ARG A 47 -7.60 -1.06 1.60
C ARG A 47 -6.65 -0.29 2.51
N TRP A 48 -7.04 0.93 2.86
CA TRP A 48 -6.43 1.63 3.99
C TRP A 48 -7.01 1.10 5.29
N ARG A 49 -6.15 0.72 6.26
CA ARG A 49 -6.59 0.18 7.55
C ARG A 49 -5.51 0.34 8.60
N ASP A 50 -5.88 0.81 9.80
CA ASP A 50 -4.97 0.94 10.95
C ASP A 50 -3.71 1.75 10.64
N GLY A 51 -3.85 2.85 9.87
CA GLY A 51 -2.74 3.75 9.53
C GLY A 51 -1.71 3.15 8.54
N ARG A 52 -2.12 2.18 7.73
CA ARG A 52 -1.29 1.55 6.69
C ARG A 52 -2.13 1.19 5.49
N LEU A 53 -1.45 1.07 4.35
CA LEU A 53 -2.04 0.54 3.14
C LEU A 53 -1.85 -0.98 3.11
N LEU A 54 -2.94 -1.72 3.29
CA LEU A 54 -2.93 -3.19 3.38
C LEU A 54 -3.42 -3.80 2.07
N ALA A 55 -2.60 -4.65 1.46
CA ALA A 55 -3.01 -5.52 0.37
C ALA A 55 -3.12 -6.97 0.88
N THR A 56 -4.31 -7.54 0.77
CA THR A 56 -4.54 -8.96 0.96
C THR A 56 -4.36 -9.67 -0.38
N ILE A 57 -3.39 -10.58 -0.43
CA ILE A 57 -3.00 -11.34 -1.63
C ILE A 57 -3.50 -12.77 -1.47
N MET A 58 -4.29 -13.25 -2.42
CA MET A 58 -4.80 -14.61 -2.45
C MET A 58 -4.26 -15.32 -3.69
N PRO A 59 -3.15 -16.08 -3.53
CA PRO A 59 -2.61 -16.86 -4.64
C PRO A 59 -3.66 -17.83 -5.19
N GLN A 60 -3.62 -18.03 -6.49
CA GLN A 60 -4.42 -19.03 -7.20
C GLN A 60 -3.54 -19.77 -8.21
N PRO A 61 -3.96 -20.97 -8.66
CA PRO A 61 -5.10 -21.76 -8.15
C PRO A 61 -4.89 -22.22 -6.70
N TYR A 62 -5.95 -22.75 -6.09
CA TYR A 62 -5.95 -23.14 -4.67
C TYR A 62 -4.79 -24.07 -4.27
N GLN A 63 -4.34 -24.95 -5.16
CA GLN A 63 -3.15 -25.79 -4.91
C GLN A 63 -1.88 -24.95 -4.71
N THR A 64 -1.61 -23.99 -5.60
CA THR A 64 -0.48 -23.05 -5.45
C THR A 64 -0.60 -22.25 -4.16
N ALA A 65 -1.83 -21.85 -3.81
CA ALA A 65 -2.10 -21.16 -2.55
C ALA A 65 -1.70 -22.02 -1.34
N PHE A 66 -2.08 -23.30 -1.33
CA PHE A 66 -1.70 -24.26 -0.30
C PHE A 66 -0.20 -24.52 -0.25
N ASP A 67 0.43 -24.73 -1.41
CA ASP A 67 1.86 -24.99 -1.50
C ASP A 67 2.69 -23.82 -0.96
N LEU A 68 2.26 -22.57 -1.23
CA LEU A 68 2.88 -21.38 -0.65
C LEU A 68 2.55 -21.25 0.84
N TRP A 69 1.32 -21.53 1.25
CA TRP A 69 0.89 -21.44 2.65
C TRP A 69 1.71 -22.33 3.59
N TYR A 70 2.05 -23.54 3.16
CA TYR A 70 2.91 -24.46 3.92
C TYR A 70 4.41 -24.25 3.70
N ALA A 71 4.80 -23.28 2.86
CA ALA A 71 6.19 -22.91 2.62
C ALA A 71 6.40 -21.41 2.95
N PRO A 72 6.40 -21.03 4.23
CA PRO A 72 6.33 -19.62 4.65
C PRO A 72 7.47 -18.76 4.10
N SER A 73 8.68 -19.31 3.96
CA SER A 73 9.81 -18.60 3.35
C SER A 73 9.55 -18.27 1.87
N ARG A 74 8.97 -19.20 1.10
CA ARG A 74 8.60 -18.95 -0.31
C ARG A 74 7.45 -17.96 -0.41
N MET A 75 6.48 -18.02 0.51
CA MET A 75 5.40 -17.03 0.56
C MET A 75 5.95 -15.62 0.83
N ILE A 76 6.81 -15.46 1.84
CA ILE A 76 7.45 -14.18 2.17
C ILE A 76 8.26 -13.65 0.99
N ALA A 77 9.03 -14.51 0.32
CA ALA A 77 9.80 -14.13 -0.86
C ALA A 77 8.87 -13.63 -1.99
N ALA A 78 7.83 -14.40 -2.33
CA ALA A 78 6.87 -14.03 -3.36
C ALA A 78 6.17 -12.70 -3.06
N LEU A 79 5.76 -12.47 -1.81
CA LEU A 79 5.20 -11.18 -1.40
C LEU A 79 6.23 -10.05 -1.46
N THR A 80 7.47 -10.30 -1.04
CA THR A 80 8.57 -9.31 -1.09
C THR A 80 8.88 -8.85 -2.51
N ASP A 81 8.68 -9.72 -3.51
CA ASP A 81 8.87 -9.39 -4.92
C ASP A 81 7.71 -8.60 -5.52
N LEU A 82 6.54 -8.61 -4.87
CA LEU A 82 5.40 -7.75 -5.23
C LEU A 82 5.45 -6.37 -4.56
N CYS A 83 6.43 -6.10 -3.70
CA CYS A 83 6.55 -4.80 -3.07
C CYS A 83 6.91 -3.72 -4.10
N PRO A 84 6.24 -2.55 -4.08
CA PRO A 84 6.55 -1.46 -5.00
C PRO A 84 8.02 -1.02 -4.86
N GLY A 85 8.68 -0.76 -5.99
CA GLY A 85 10.06 -0.28 -6.03
C GLY A 85 10.22 1.10 -5.37
N ALA A 86 11.46 1.49 -5.04
CA ALA A 86 11.75 2.73 -4.30
C ALA A 86 11.24 4.01 -5.00
N ASN A 87 11.19 3.99 -6.34
CA ASN A 87 10.76 5.11 -7.17
C ASN A 87 9.25 5.07 -7.53
N ALA A 88 8.49 4.10 -6.99
CA ALA A 88 7.08 3.98 -7.30
C ALA A 88 6.29 5.18 -6.74
N GLU A 89 5.38 5.74 -7.54
CA GLU A 89 4.57 6.92 -7.19
C GLU A 89 3.77 6.72 -5.89
N ILE A 90 3.38 5.47 -5.60
CA ILE A 90 2.63 5.10 -4.39
C ILE A 90 3.28 5.60 -3.09
N TRP A 91 4.62 5.71 -3.04
CA TRP A 91 5.32 6.20 -1.85
C TRP A 91 5.05 7.68 -1.56
N SER A 92 4.76 8.48 -2.59
CA SER A 92 4.34 9.87 -2.42
C SER A 92 2.90 9.99 -1.89
N LEU A 93 2.04 9.02 -2.20
CA LEU A 93 0.65 8.98 -1.75
C LEU A 93 0.53 8.44 -0.32
N VAL A 94 1.31 7.42 0.01
CA VAL A 94 1.34 6.80 1.34
C VAL A 94 2.08 7.68 2.35
N GLY A 95 3.10 8.44 1.91
CA GLY A 95 3.92 9.27 2.80
C GLY A 95 4.98 8.47 3.55
N SER A 96 5.85 9.15 4.30
CA SER A 96 6.97 8.54 5.05
C SER A 96 6.53 7.76 6.29
N GLU A 97 5.46 8.20 6.94
CA GLU A 97 5.00 7.71 8.24
C GLU A 97 4.23 6.38 8.15
N HIS A 98 3.74 6.04 6.96
CA HIS A 98 2.89 4.87 6.74
C HIS A 98 3.63 3.79 5.96
N ASP A 99 3.19 2.53 6.10
CA ASP A 99 3.77 1.39 5.39
C ASP A 99 2.76 0.79 4.41
N ILE A 100 3.30 0.08 3.41
CA ILE A 100 2.55 -0.82 2.56
C ILE A 100 2.78 -2.23 3.08
N VAL A 101 1.71 -2.90 3.49
CA VAL A 101 1.77 -4.26 4.05
C VAL A 101 1.09 -5.23 3.11
N LEU A 102 1.80 -6.28 2.72
CA LEU A 102 1.24 -7.40 1.96
C LEU A 102 0.96 -8.57 2.91
N GLU A 103 -0.29 -9.04 2.90
CA GLU A 103 -0.78 -10.12 3.75
C GLU A 103 -1.30 -11.27 2.88
N PRO A 104 -0.81 -12.50 3.05
CA PRO A 104 -1.36 -13.63 2.33
C PRO A 104 -2.69 -14.08 2.95
N SER A 105 -3.61 -14.54 2.10
CA SER A 105 -4.85 -15.18 2.50
C SER A 105 -5.13 -16.45 1.68
N VAL A 106 -5.47 -17.54 2.35
CA VAL A 106 -5.83 -18.83 1.72
C VAL A 106 -7.06 -19.40 2.41
N GLY A 107 -8.10 -19.73 1.64
CA GLY A 107 -9.37 -20.23 2.20
C GLY A 107 -10.04 -19.27 3.20
N GLY A 108 -9.84 -17.96 3.03
CA GLY A 108 -10.35 -16.92 3.94
C GLY A 108 -9.57 -16.74 5.25
N LYS A 109 -8.45 -17.46 5.44
CA LYS A 109 -7.57 -17.32 6.60
C LYS A 109 -6.35 -16.49 6.22
N THR A 110 -5.94 -15.59 7.12
CA THR A 110 -4.69 -14.83 6.98
C THR A 110 -3.60 -15.40 7.88
N ALA A 111 -2.34 -15.20 7.49
CA ALA A 111 -1.17 -15.58 8.29
C ALA A 111 -0.37 -14.32 8.66
N PRO A 112 -0.63 -13.71 9.82
CA PRO A 112 0.07 -12.50 10.24
C PRO A 112 1.60 -12.65 10.31
N GLY A 113 2.10 -13.85 10.64
CA GLY A 113 3.53 -14.17 10.71
C GLY A 113 4.25 -14.19 9.36
N THR A 114 3.51 -14.18 8.25
CA THR A 114 4.06 -14.12 6.88
C THR A 114 3.74 -12.80 6.19
N ARG A 115 3.31 -11.77 6.95
CA ARG A 115 3.13 -10.41 6.40
C ARG A 115 4.47 -9.82 6.00
N VAL A 116 4.47 -9.10 4.89
CA VAL A 116 5.63 -8.36 4.40
C VAL A 116 5.39 -6.86 4.58
N SER A 117 6.37 -6.19 5.18
CA SER A 117 6.48 -4.73 5.18
C SER A 117 7.29 -4.32 3.96
N CYS A 118 6.67 -3.62 3.02
CA CYS A 118 7.36 -3.22 1.80
C CYS A 118 8.39 -2.13 2.04
N ARG A 119 8.18 -1.25 3.02
CA ARG A 119 9.21 -0.28 3.41
C ARG A 119 10.46 -0.98 3.94
N LYS A 120 10.32 -2.03 4.76
CA LYS A 120 11.47 -2.84 5.21
C LYS A 120 12.14 -3.60 4.05
N ALA A 121 11.34 -4.16 3.15
CA ALA A 121 11.86 -4.84 1.97
C ALA A 121 12.72 -3.93 1.09
N LEU A 122 12.31 -2.68 0.89
CA LEU A 122 13.07 -1.68 0.14
C LEU A 122 14.44 -1.39 0.75
N LEU A 123 14.49 -1.21 2.07
CA LEU A 123 15.74 -0.94 2.79
C LEU A 123 16.74 -2.09 2.69
N ASN A 124 16.27 -3.33 2.58
CA ASN A 124 17.11 -4.51 2.45
C ASN A 124 17.57 -4.80 1.01
N LYS A 125 16.91 -4.21 0.01
CA LYS A 125 17.24 -4.34 -1.42
C LYS A 125 18.16 -3.22 -1.92
N SER A 126 18.40 -2.19 -1.11
CA SER A 126 19.26 -1.02 -1.39
C SER A 126 20.68 -1.25 -0.88
#